data_AF-A0A371LBU0-F1
#
_entry.id   AF-A0A371LBU0-F1
#
_cell.length_a   1.000
_cell.length_b   1.000
_cell.length_c   1.000
_cell.angle_alpha   90.00
_cell.angle_beta   90.00
_cell.angle_gamma   90.00
#
_symmetry.space_group_name_H-M   'P 1'
#
loop_
_entity.id
_entity.type
_entity.pdbx_description
1 polymer ?
#
loop_
_entity_poly.entity_id
_entity_poly.type
_entity_poly.pdbx_seq_one_letter_code
_entity_poly.pdbx_strand_id
1 'polypeptide(L)'
;MVAVSEITRKPTRTGTAMALSVAGLTTFTLGFTTSTAAVGGLVATVALAAGLFRGSRRIVDAAGGLFFLSLLFAGATGAGTEALLLAALGSILAWDLAENAHSVGEHLGRETDTLRLELVHAAATLVVLAVGAAVVYGADRAAAGGQPITAVVLLLVGVVALVTVVTR
;
A
#
# COMPACT_ATOMS: atom_id res chain seq x y z
N MET A 1 20.81 41.75 -0.72
CA MET A 1 20.87 40.29 -0.51
C MET A 1 19.62 39.91 0.26
N VAL A 2 18.70 39.14 -0.34
CA VAL A 2 17.48 38.68 0.34
C VAL A 2 17.92 37.62 1.35
N ALA A 3 17.60 37.81 2.63
CA ALA A 3 17.87 36.83 3.66
C ALA A 3 17.10 35.56 3.34
N VAL A 4 17.81 34.48 3.00
CA VAL A 4 17.21 33.16 2.84
C VAL A 4 16.83 32.69 4.24
N SER A 5 15.53 32.71 4.54
CA SER A 5 15.00 32.11 5.76
C SER A 5 15.36 30.63 5.76
N GLU A 6 16.05 30.16 6.80
CA GLU A 6 16.39 28.75 6.94
C GLU A 6 15.10 27.94 7.09
N ILE A 7 14.89 26.94 6.22
CA ILE A 7 13.69 26.09 6.23
C ILE A 7 13.91 24.87 7.12
N THR A 8 12.93 24.53 7.94
CA THR A 8 12.97 23.31 8.77
C THR A 8 12.78 22.08 7.88
N ARG A 9 13.88 21.35 7.61
CA ARG A 9 13.86 20.11 6.81
C ARG A 9 13.35 18.94 7.65
N LYS A 10 12.02 18.82 7.73
CA LYS A 10 11.30 17.74 8.40
C LYS A 10 9.99 17.47 7.65
N PRO A 11 9.37 16.29 7.82
CA PRO A 11 8.07 16.01 7.21
C PRO A 11 7.03 17.08 7.53
N THR A 12 6.22 17.42 6.53
CA THR A 12 5.11 18.37 6.66
C THR A 12 4.09 17.88 7.70
N ARG A 13 3.46 18.83 8.41
CA ARG A 13 2.45 18.49 9.43
C ARG A 13 1.20 17.87 8.82
N THR A 14 0.76 18.43 7.70
CA THR A 14 -0.45 18.00 6.99
C THR A 14 -0.28 16.59 6.45
N GLY A 15 0.79 16.32 5.71
CA GLY A 15 1.07 14.99 5.15
C GLY A 15 1.31 13.94 6.23
N THR A 16 1.98 14.31 7.33
CA THR A 16 2.11 13.44 8.52
C THR A 16 0.75 13.07 9.09
N ALA A 17 -0.15 14.03 9.26
CA ALA A 17 -1.49 13.77 9.79
C ALA A 17 -2.30 12.86 8.85
N MET A 18 -2.30 13.14 7.55
CA MET A 18 -2.98 12.32 6.55
C MET A 18 -2.43 10.89 6.52
N ALA A 19 -1.10 10.73 6.47
CA ALA A 19 -0.45 9.42 6.47
C ALA A 19 -0.84 8.59 7.71
N LEU A 20 -0.82 9.20 8.90
CA LEU A 20 -1.18 8.51 10.14
C LEU A 20 -2.68 8.20 10.25
N SER A 21 -3.56 9.06 9.73
CA SER A 21 -4.99 8.77 9.65
C SER A 21 -5.27 7.56 8.74
N VAL A 22 -4.64 7.51 7.57
CA VAL A 22 -4.78 6.38 6.63
C VAL A 22 -4.15 5.12 7.20
N ALA A 23 -2.98 5.21 7.85
CA ALA A 23 -2.33 4.09 8.53
C ALA A 23 -3.22 3.51 9.63
N GLY A 24 -3.83 4.36 10.46
CA GLY A 24 -4.77 3.94 11.50
C GLY A 24 -6.01 3.23 10.93
N LEU A 25 -6.60 3.78 9.86
CA LEU A 25 -7.70 3.13 9.15
C LEU A 25 -7.28 1.77 8.58
N THR A 26 -6.07 1.68 8.04
CA THR A 26 -5.51 0.43 7.51
C THR A 26 -5.34 -0.61 8.60
N THR A 27 -4.75 -0.25 9.74
CA THR A 27 -4.66 -1.14 10.91
C THR A 27 -6.05 -1.61 11.35
N PHE A 28 -7.04 -0.72 11.37
CA PHE A 28 -8.42 -1.07 11.71
C PHE A 28 -9.01 -2.07 10.72
N THR A 29 -8.81 -1.88 9.40
CA THR A 29 -9.27 -2.84 8.38
C THR A 29 -8.63 -4.22 8.53
N LEU A 30 -7.32 -4.30 8.83
CA LEU A 30 -6.63 -5.55 9.15
C LEU A 30 -7.17 -6.22 10.42
N GLY A 31 -7.74 -5.43 11.34
CA GLY A 31 -8.47 -5.91 12.51
C GLY A 31 -9.63 -6.83 12.19
N PHE A 32 -10.28 -6.65 11.03
CA PHE A 32 -11.38 -7.49 10.58
C PHE A 32 -10.94 -8.76 9.85
N THR A 33 -9.64 -8.93 9.56
CA THR A 33 -9.12 -10.13 8.89
C THR A 33 -8.65 -11.15 9.93
N THR A 34 -7.57 -10.86 10.65
CA THR A 34 -7.00 -11.73 11.68
C THR A 34 -6.32 -10.92 12.77
N SER A 35 -6.31 -11.42 14.00
CA SER A 35 -5.65 -10.74 15.13
C SER A 35 -4.15 -10.51 14.87
N THR A 36 -3.47 -11.48 14.24
CA THR A 36 -2.04 -11.37 13.92
C THR A 36 -1.77 -10.31 12.86
N ALA A 37 -2.60 -10.22 11.81
CA ALA A 37 -2.48 -9.16 10.82
C ALA A 37 -2.78 -7.78 11.41
N ALA A 38 -3.73 -7.69 12.35
CA ALA A 38 -4.02 -6.47 13.10
C ALA A 38 -2.82 -5.99 13.93
N VAL A 39 -2.16 -6.91 14.65
CA VAL A 39 -0.93 -6.62 15.38
C VAL A 39 0.18 -6.17 14.44
N GLY A 40 0.38 -6.86 13.32
CA GLY A 40 1.34 -6.46 12.30
C GLY A 40 1.06 -5.06 11.75
N GLY A 41 -0.20 -4.75 11.44
CA GLY A 41 -0.64 -3.43 11.02
C GLY A 41 -0.43 -2.36 12.09
N LEU A 42 -0.59 -2.69 13.37
CA LEU A 42 -0.33 -1.75 14.47
C LEU A 42 1.17 -1.46 14.60
N VAL A 43 2.01 -2.49 14.52
CA VAL A 43 3.47 -2.32 14.54
C VAL A 43 3.93 -1.49 13.33
N ALA A 44 3.34 -1.71 12.15
CA ALA A 44 3.60 -0.90 10.96
C ALA A 44 3.23 0.57 11.17
N THR A 45 2.05 0.87 11.72
CA THR A 45 1.61 2.24 12.04
C THR A 45 2.52 2.92 13.05
N VAL A 46 2.95 2.21 14.10
CA VAL A 46 3.90 2.74 15.10
C VAL A 46 5.26 3.01 14.46
N ALA A 47 5.75 2.12 13.60
CA ALA A 47 6.99 2.31 12.86
C ALA A 47 6.89 3.52 11.91
N LEU A 48 5.77 3.69 11.19
CA LEU A 48 5.53 4.83 10.30
C LEU A 48 5.56 6.14 11.09
N ALA A 49 4.86 6.21 12.22
CA ALA A 49 4.89 7.36 13.12
C ALA A 49 6.31 7.65 13.60
N ALA A 50 7.03 6.62 14.05
CA ALA A 50 8.43 6.72 14.46
C ALA A 50 9.34 7.26 13.34
N GLY A 51 9.12 6.84 12.09
CA GLY A 51 9.85 7.32 10.92
C GLY A 51 9.60 8.80 10.64
N LEU A 52 8.33 9.21 10.64
CA LEU A 52 7.91 10.60 10.44
C LEU A 52 8.44 11.53 11.54
N PHE A 53 8.34 11.13 12.82
CA PHE A 53 8.85 11.96 13.92
C PHE A 53 10.38 12.07 13.94
N ARG A 54 11.08 11.01 13.55
CA ARG A 54 12.55 11.01 13.44
C ARG A 54 13.06 11.62 12.14
N GLY A 55 12.19 11.89 11.17
CA GLY A 55 12.58 12.31 9.83
C GLY A 55 13.44 11.25 9.11
N SER A 56 13.13 9.96 9.28
CA SER A 56 13.90 8.86 8.70
C SER A 56 13.12 8.13 7.62
N ARG A 57 13.48 8.36 6.36
CA ARG A 57 12.92 7.68 5.18
C ARG A 57 13.05 6.15 5.28
N ARG A 58 14.21 5.66 5.74
CA ARG A 58 14.44 4.21 5.92
C ARG A 58 13.43 3.54 6.87
N ILE A 59 13.00 4.25 7.92
CA ILE A 59 12.01 3.71 8.86
C ILE A 59 10.61 3.74 8.23
N VAL A 60 10.30 4.78 7.44
CA VAL A 60 9.06 4.85 6.66
C VAL A 60 8.95 3.68 5.67
N ASP A 61 10.04 3.37 4.95
CA ASP A 61 10.09 2.24 4.01
C ASP A 61 9.92 0.91 4.72
N ALA A 62 10.59 0.73 5.87
CA ALA A 62 10.43 -0.45 6.70
C ALA A 62 8.99 -0.62 7.21
N ALA A 63 8.31 0.50 7.54
CA ALA A 63 6.90 0.47 7.93
C ALA A 63 5.98 0.05 6.78
N GLY A 64 6.23 0.54 5.56
CA GLY A 64 5.55 0.07 4.35
C GLY A 64 5.75 -1.43 4.12
N GLY A 65 6.98 -1.92 4.29
CA GLY A 65 7.29 -3.35 4.25
C GLY A 65 6.55 -4.15 5.31
N LEU A 66 6.41 -3.64 6.53
CA LEU A 66 5.65 -4.30 7.61
C LEU A 66 4.15 -4.39 7.29
N PHE A 67 3.56 -3.34 6.71
CA PHE A 67 2.19 -3.42 6.23
C PHE A 67 2.05 -4.52 5.18
N PHE A 68 2.94 -4.54 4.19
CA PHE A 68 2.94 -5.57 3.15
C PHE A 68 3.05 -6.99 3.73
N LEU A 69 3.94 -7.23 4.70
CA LEU A 69 4.05 -8.53 5.37
C LEU A 69 2.76 -8.90 6.13
N SER A 70 2.08 -7.94 6.74
CA SER A 70 0.80 -8.15 7.43
C SER A 70 -0.31 -8.55 6.46
N LEU A 71 -0.35 -7.90 5.29
CA LEU A 71 -1.24 -8.22 4.17
C LEU A 71 -0.98 -9.62 3.61
N LEU A 72 0.28 -9.98 3.38
CA LEU A 72 0.66 -11.32 2.94
C LEU A 72 0.20 -12.39 3.93
N PHE A 73 0.42 -12.14 5.23
CA PHE A 73 -0.03 -13.06 6.27
C PHE A 73 -1.56 -13.20 6.27
N ALA A 74 -2.30 -12.08 6.24
CA ALA A 74 -3.77 -12.10 6.18
C ALA A 74 -4.27 -12.90 4.96
N GLY A 75 -3.69 -12.67 3.78
CA GLY A 75 -4.04 -13.39 2.55
C GLY A 75 -3.71 -14.87 2.62
N ALA A 76 -2.53 -15.23 3.13
CA ALA A 76 -2.14 -16.62 3.33
C ALA A 76 -3.06 -17.38 4.30
N THR A 77 -3.69 -16.66 5.25
CA THR A 77 -4.67 -17.22 6.19
C THR A 77 -6.12 -17.21 5.66
N GLY A 78 -6.34 -16.82 4.40
CA GLY A 78 -7.66 -16.87 3.77
C GLY A 78 -8.54 -15.64 4.00
N ALA A 79 -7.95 -14.48 4.30
CA ALA A 79 -8.72 -13.23 4.35
C ALA A 79 -9.41 -12.95 3.00
N GLY A 80 -10.64 -12.44 3.05
CA GLY A 80 -11.41 -12.13 1.84
C GLY A 80 -10.76 -11.02 1.00
N THR A 81 -10.86 -11.15 -0.33
CA THR A 81 -10.25 -10.22 -1.31
C THR A 81 -10.60 -8.77 -1.04
N GLU A 82 -11.86 -8.47 -0.68
CA GLU A 82 -12.34 -7.10 -0.45
C GLU A 82 -11.64 -6.42 0.73
N ALA A 83 -11.52 -7.13 1.87
CA ALA A 83 -10.83 -6.63 3.05
C ALA A 83 -9.32 -6.45 2.78
N LEU A 84 -8.71 -7.40 2.05
CA LEU A 84 -7.30 -7.31 1.66
C LEU A 84 -7.03 -6.13 0.73
N LEU A 85 -7.89 -5.89 -0.26
CA LEU A 85 -7.75 -4.75 -1.17
C LEU A 85 -7.89 -3.43 -0.43
N LEU A 86 -8.88 -3.29 0.47
CA LEU A 86 -9.02 -2.07 1.27
C LEU A 86 -7.78 -1.81 2.14
N ALA A 87 -7.24 -2.85 2.79
CA ALA A 87 -6.01 -2.72 3.57
C ALA A 87 -4.78 -2.43 2.67
N ALA A 88 -4.72 -3.00 1.47
CA ALA A 88 -3.63 -2.78 0.51
C ALA A 88 -3.62 -1.32 0.04
N LEU A 89 -4.77 -0.79 -0.35
CA LEU A 89 -4.92 0.61 -0.76
C LEU A 89 -4.52 1.56 0.37
N GLY A 90 -5.03 1.30 1.58
CA GLY A 90 -4.71 2.11 2.75
C GLY A 90 -3.21 2.08 3.09
N SER A 91 -2.59 0.91 3.11
CA SER A 91 -1.16 0.78 3.43
C SER A 91 -0.27 1.50 2.42
N ILE A 92 -0.52 1.32 1.11
CA ILE A 92 0.27 1.98 0.07
C ILE A 92 0.05 3.49 0.12
N LEU A 93 -1.19 3.95 0.29
CA LEU A 93 -1.50 5.37 0.40
C LEU A 93 -0.86 6.00 1.64
N ALA A 94 -0.86 5.31 2.79
CA ALA A 94 -0.23 5.80 4.01
C ALA A 94 1.29 5.95 3.84
N TRP A 95 1.94 4.97 3.20
CA TRP A 95 3.38 5.02 2.91
C TRP A 95 3.72 6.12 1.90
N ASP A 96 2.97 6.24 0.79
CA ASP A 96 3.17 7.28 -0.23
C ASP A 96 2.99 8.69 0.35
N LEU A 97 1.95 8.91 1.18
CA LEU A 97 1.76 10.20 1.86
C LEU A 97 2.90 10.52 2.83
N ALA A 98 3.47 9.50 3.50
CA ALA A 98 4.61 9.69 4.38
C ALA A 98 5.88 10.07 3.62
N GLU A 99 6.14 9.43 2.47
CA GLU A 99 7.24 9.80 1.57
C GLU A 99 7.05 11.19 0.98
N ASN A 100 5.83 11.50 0.52
CA ASN A 100 5.51 12.81 -0.03
C ASN A 100 5.67 13.91 1.03
N ALA A 101 5.20 13.69 2.27
CA ALA A 101 5.41 14.62 3.38
C ALA A 101 6.90 14.90 3.64
N HIS A 102 7.74 13.87 3.52
CA HIS A 102 9.19 13.97 3.59
C HIS A 102 9.75 14.84 2.46
N SER A 103 9.39 14.53 1.21
CA SER A 103 9.86 15.25 0.02
C SER A 103 9.46 16.71 0.05
N VAL A 104 8.18 16.99 0.31
CA VAL A 104 7.64 18.34 0.40
C VAL A 104 8.29 19.10 1.56
N GLY A 105 8.44 18.47 2.71
CA GLY A 105 9.06 19.07 3.89
C GLY A 105 10.54 19.41 3.71
N GLU A 106 11.27 18.64 2.92
CA GLU A 106 12.66 18.93 2.56
C GLU A 106 12.79 20.15 1.62
N HIS A 107 11.84 20.34 0.70
CA HIS A 107 11.91 21.41 -0.30
C HIS A 107 11.24 22.71 0.13
N LEU A 108 10.08 22.62 0.79
CA LEU A 108 9.25 23.77 1.15
C LEU A 108 9.33 24.11 2.64
N GLY A 109 9.86 23.22 3.47
CA GLY A 109 9.88 23.38 4.92
C GLY A 109 8.60 22.89 5.60
N ARG A 110 8.75 22.36 6.81
CA ARG A 110 7.67 21.74 7.60
C ARG A 110 6.51 22.67 7.92
N GLU A 111 6.78 23.97 8.07
CA GLU A 111 5.80 24.98 8.47
C GLU A 111 5.00 25.57 7.30
N THR A 112 5.38 25.26 6.06
CA THR A 112 4.73 25.83 4.87
C THR A 112 3.35 25.20 4.65
N ASP A 113 2.35 26.04 4.36
CA ASP A 113 1.03 25.57 3.99
C ASP A 113 1.07 24.87 2.63
N THR A 114 0.91 23.57 2.67
CA THR A 114 1.04 22.64 1.54
C THR A 114 -0.24 21.82 1.35
N LEU A 115 -1.33 22.17 2.05
CA LEU A 115 -2.55 21.37 2.09
C LEU A 115 -3.11 21.08 0.70
N ARG A 116 -3.25 22.10 -0.15
CA ARG A 116 -3.79 21.92 -1.50
C ARG A 116 -2.91 21.01 -2.37
N LEU A 117 -1.59 21.16 -2.27
CA LEU A 117 -0.63 20.34 -3.00
C LEU A 117 -0.76 18.87 -2.58
N GLU A 118 -0.74 18.62 -1.27
CA GLU A 118 -0.78 17.27 -0.72
C GLU A 118 -2.13 16.59 -0.96
N LEU A 119 -3.24 17.32 -0.92
CA LEU A 119 -4.56 16.79 -1.27
C LEU A 119 -4.65 16.35 -2.74
N VAL A 120 -4.10 17.15 -3.66
CA VAL A 120 -4.09 16.79 -5.09
C VAL A 120 -3.23 15.55 -5.32
N HIS A 121 -2.06 15.48 -4.68
CA HIS A 121 -1.20 14.29 -4.72
C HIS A 121 -1.93 13.06 -4.17
N ALA A 122 -2.51 13.16 -2.96
CA ALA A 122 -3.24 12.08 -2.33
C ALA A 122 -4.42 11.60 -3.18
N ALA A 123 -5.17 12.53 -3.80
CA ALA A 123 -6.27 12.19 -4.70
C ALA A 123 -5.77 11.47 -5.97
N ALA A 124 -4.67 11.94 -6.56
CA ALA A 124 -4.07 11.30 -7.72
C ALA A 124 -3.58 9.88 -7.40
N THR A 125 -2.85 9.71 -6.28
CA THR A 125 -2.42 8.41 -5.78
C THR A 125 -3.62 7.50 -5.54
N LEU A 126 -4.68 8.00 -4.90
CA LEU A 126 -5.88 7.21 -4.64
C LEU A 126 -6.56 6.75 -5.93
N VAL A 127 -6.62 7.57 -6.98
CA VAL A 127 -7.16 7.16 -8.28
C VAL A 127 -6.32 6.04 -8.90
N VAL A 128 -4.99 6.17 -8.90
CA VAL A 128 -4.08 5.13 -9.41
C VAL A 128 -4.28 3.82 -8.64
N LEU A 129 -4.34 3.91 -7.31
CA LEU A 129 -4.56 2.78 -6.43
C LEU A 129 -5.94 2.13 -6.67
N ALA A 130 -7.00 2.92 -6.82
CA ALA A 130 -8.34 2.42 -7.12
C ALA A 130 -8.42 1.69 -8.47
N VAL A 131 -7.75 2.21 -9.51
CA VAL A 131 -7.66 1.54 -10.81
C VAL A 131 -6.91 0.21 -10.66
N GLY A 132 -5.79 0.19 -9.93
CA GLY A 132 -5.05 -1.02 -9.63
C GLY A 132 -5.90 -2.06 -8.89
N ALA A 133 -6.62 -1.66 -7.84
CA ALA A 133 -7.55 -2.53 -7.13
C ALA A 133 -8.67 -3.05 -8.02
N ALA A 134 -9.23 -2.22 -8.91
CA ALA A 134 -10.26 -2.66 -9.85
C ALA A 134 -9.73 -3.74 -10.81
N VAL A 135 -8.50 -3.60 -11.29
CA VAL A 135 -7.84 -4.62 -12.13
C VAL A 135 -7.61 -5.91 -11.34
N VAL A 136 -7.05 -5.84 -10.14
CA VAL A 136 -6.78 -7.01 -9.29
C VAL A 136 -8.09 -7.72 -8.92
N TYR A 137 -9.11 -6.97 -8.52
CA TYR A 137 -10.42 -7.50 -8.20
C TYR A 137 -11.12 -8.11 -9.42
N GLY A 138 -11.04 -7.46 -10.58
CA GLY A 138 -11.56 -8.01 -11.83
C GLY A 138 -10.87 -9.32 -12.21
N ALA A 139 -9.54 -9.40 -12.02
CA ALA A 139 -8.78 -10.63 -12.24
C ALA A 139 -9.17 -11.74 -11.25
N ASP A 140 -9.33 -11.41 -9.96
CA ASP A 140 -9.84 -12.33 -8.94
C ASP A 140 -11.22 -12.88 -9.33
N ARG A 141 -12.15 -12.02 -9.78
CA ARG A 141 -13.48 -12.44 -10.21
C ARG A 141 -13.50 -13.23 -11.52
N ALA A 142 -12.62 -12.89 -12.47
CA ALA A 142 -12.46 -13.66 -13.70
C ALA A 142 -11.86 -15.05 -13.42
N ALA A 143 -10.90 -15.14 -12.51
CA ALA A 143 -10.29 -16.40 -12.07
C ALA A 143 -11.26 -17.23 -11.21
N ALA A 144 -12.11 -16.57 -10.42
CA ALA A 144 -13.17 -17.19 -9.62
C ALA A 144 -14.28 -17.86 -10.45
N GLY A 145 -14.21 -17.81 -11.79
CA GLY A 145 -14.94 -18.72 -12.69
C GLY A 145 -14.67 -20.22 -12.48
N GLY A 146 -13.91 -20.59 -11.44
CA GLY A 146 -13.82 -21.97 -10.92
C GLY A 146 -12.83 -22.86 -11.65
N GLN A 147 -11.88 -22.29 -12.40
CA GLN A 147 -10.84 -23.04 -13.09
C GLN A 147 -9.55 -23.02 -12.27
N PRO A 148 -9.20 -24.12 -11.56
CA PRO A 148 -7.92 -24.20 -10.86
C PRO A 148 -6.79 -23.91 -11.85
N ILE A 149 -5.83 -23.07 -11.47
CA ILE A 149 -4.63 -22.81 -12.30
C ILE A 149 -3.92 -24.14 -12.64
N THR A 150 -3.93 -25.09 -11.71
CA THR A 150 -3.50 -26.47 -11.93
C THR A 150 -4.28 -27.18 -13.02
N ALA A 151 -5.60 -27.00 -13.12
CA ALA A 151 -6.41 -27.57 -14.19
C ALA A 151 -6.06 -26.96 -15.56
N VAL A 152 -5.84 -25.65 -15.62
CA VAL A 152 -5.42 -24.96 -16.85
C VAL A 152 -4.03 -25.44 -17.29
N VAL A 153 -3.08 -25.57 -16.35
CA VAL A 153 -1.73 -26.10 -16.62
C VAL A 153 -1.79 -27.55 -17.08
N LEU A 154 -2.58 -28.41 -16.43
CA LEU A 154 -2.77 -29.80 -16.83
C LEU A 154 -3.44 -29.91 -18.21
N LEU A 155 -4.40 -29.03 -18.53
CA LEU A 155 -5.00 -28.94 -19.85
C LEU A 155 -3.97 -28.56 -20.91
N LEU A 156 -3.14 -27.56 -20.65
CA LEU A 156 -2.04 -27.15 -21.53
C LEU A 156 -1.06 -28.30 -21.77
N VAL A 157 -0.65 -29.01 -20.72
CA VAL A 157 0.20 -30.20 -20.83
C VAL A 157 -0.48 -31.28 -21.67
N GLY A 158 -1.77 -31.54 -21.45
CA GLY A 158 -2.57 -32.50 -22.22
C GLY A 158 -2.68 -32.11 -23.70
N VAL A 159 -2.89 -30.83 -24.01
CA VAL A 159 -2.93 -30.31 -25.38
C VAL A 159 -1.59 -30.49 -26.07
N VAL A 160 -0.47 -30.13 -25.40
CA VAL A 160 0.88 -30.32 -25.95
C VAL A 160 1.12 -31.81 -26.24
N ALA A 161 0.81 -32.70 -25.30
CA ALA A 161 0.96 -34.14 -25.49
C ALA A 161 0.11 -34.65 -26.67
N LEU A 162 -1.16 -34.27 -26.75
CA LEU A 162 -2.06 -34.67 -27.84
C LEU A 162 -1.56 -34.18 -29.20
N VAL A 163 -1.18 -32.90 -29.31
CA VAL A 163 -0.64 -32.32 -30.54
C VAL A 163 0.61 -33.07 -30.95
N THR A 164 1.56 -33.30 -30.03
CA THR A 164 2.81 -34.02 -30.36
C THR A 164 2.60 -35.46 -30.82
N VAL A 165 1.49 -36.11 -30.45
CA VAL A 165 1.14 -37.46 -30.91
C VAL A 165 0.43 -37.43 -32.26
N VAL A 166 -0.48 -36.47 -32.47
CA VAL A 166 -1.23 -36.33 -33.74
C VAL A 166 -0.35 -35.77 -34.87
N THR A 167 0.65 -34.94 -34.55
CA THR A 167 1.57 -34.38 -35.55
C THR A 167 2.77 -35.29 -35.87
N ARG A 168 2.79 -36.54 -35.41
CA ARG A 168 3.77 -37.57 -35.80
C ARG A 168 3.16 -38.53 -36.82
#